data_AF-A0A2T5J3X2-F1
#
_entry.id   AF-A0A2T5J3X2-F1
#
_cell.length_a   1.000
_cell.length_b   1.000
_cell.length_c   1.000
_cell.angle_alpha   90.00
_cell.angle_beta   90.00
_cell.angle_gamma   90.00
#
_symmetry.space_group_name_H-M   'P 1'
#
loop_
_entity.id
_entity.type
_entity.pdbx_description
1 polymer ?
#
loop_
_entity_poly.entity_id
_entity_poly.type
_entity_poly.pdbx_seq_one_letter_code
_entity_poly.pdbx_strand_id
1 'polypeptide(L)'
;MSQIIMLSPHFSLAEFIVSESAERLNIDNQPPVELMPNLEMTALKMESVRVLLGNKSIIVTSGYRSPMLNKAINGSPNSAHPKGMAVDFICPKFGSSLEICKTIANSSLIFDQLIYEYGRWVHLGFSKTKPRKQILTIDKYGARVGLQKIRL
;
A
#
# COMPACT_ATOMS: atom_id res chain seq x y z
N MET A 1 -3.42 22.24 18.57
CA MET A 1 -3.52 20.77 18.52
C MET A 1 -4.13 20.42 17.18
N SER A 2 -3.36 19.82 16.27
CA SER A 2 -3.89 19.33 15.00
C SER A 2 -4.84 18.17 15.30
N GLN A 3 -6.09 18.25 14.80
CA GLN A 3 -7.02 17.14 14.89
C GLN A 3 -6.47 15.95 14.09
N ILE A 4 -6.55 14.75 14.66
CA ILE A 4 -6.27 13.51 13.94
C ILE A 4 -7.42 13.28 12.96
N ILE A 5 -7.11 13.30 11.66
CA ILE A 5 -8.07 12.96 10.61
C ILE A 5 -8.05 11.45 10.43
N MET A 6 -9.16 10.78 10.75
CA MET A 6 -9.34 9.35 10.52
C MET A 6 -9.93 9.12 9.12
N LEU A 7 -9.36 8.20 8.36
CA LEU A 7 -9.89 7.74 7.06
C LEU A 7 -10.83 6.55 7.22
N SER A 8 -10.62 5.76 8.28
CA SER A 8 -11.45 4.63 8.72
C SER A 8 -11.24 4.39 10.22
N PRO A 9 -11.90 3.42 10.86
CA PRO A 9 -11.78 3.19 12.31
C PRO A 9 -10.34 2.96 12.82
N HIS A 10 -9.44 2.35 12.04
CA HIS A 10 -8.08 2.01 12.45
C HIS A 10 -6.98 2.65 11.59
N PHE A 11 -7.33 3.45 10.60
CA PHE A 11 -6.36 4.09 9.70
C PHE A 11 -6.59 5.60 9.65
N SER A 12 -5.55 6.35 10.00
CA SER A 12 -5.52 7.80 9.94
C SER A 12 -4.94 8.31 8.61
N LEU A 13 -5.24 9.57 8.28
CA LEU A 13 -4.60 10.25 7.15
C LEU A 13 -3.08 10.34 7.34
N ALA A 14 -2.62 10.57 8.56
CA ALA A 14 -1.19 10.66 8.89
C ALA A 14 -0.43 9.37 8.50
N GLU A 15 -1.01 8.20 8.79
CA GLU A 15 -0.45 6.91 8.37
C GLU A 15 -0.45 6.75 6.84
N PHE A 16 -1.46 7.29 6.16
CA PHE A 16 -1.57 7.18 4.70
C PHE A 16 -0.68 8.18 3.93
N ILE A 17 -0.10 9.18 4.58
CA ILE A 17 0.83 10.13 3.96
C ILE A 17 2.28 9.93 4.44
N VAL A 18 2.51 8.96 5.32
CA VAL A 18 3.85 8.66 5.83
C VAL A 18 4.77 8.21 4.71
N SER A 19 6.01 8.71 4.72
CA SER A 19 7.08 8.23 3.85
C SER A 19 8.44 8.69 4.38
N GLU A 20 9.29 7.75 4.75
CA GLU A 20 10.69 8.03 5.15
C GLU A 20 11.44 8.78 4.05
N SER A 21 11.13 8.49 2.78
CA SER A 21 11.75 9.20 1.65
C SER A 21 11.26 10.64 1.53
N ALA A 22 9.99 10.91 1.85
CA ALA A 22 9.48 12.28 1.85
C ALA A 22 10.15 13.10 2.96
N GLU A 23 10.26 12.54 4.16
CA GLU A 23 10.95 13.18 5.29
C GLU A 23 12.43 13.46 4.97
N ARG A 24 13.17 12.44 4.50
CA ARG A 24 14.59 12.58 4.15
C ARG A 24 14.85 13.62 3.06
N LEU A 25 13.93 13.73 2.10
CA LEU A 25 14.05 14.64 0.96
C LEU A 25 13.34 15.99 1.20
N ASN A 26 12.74 16.19 2.37
CA ASN A 26 11.93 17.37 2.70
C ASN A 26 10.84 17.65 1.64
N ILE A 27 10.15 16.59 1.19
CA ILE A 27 9.08 16.64 0.19
C ILE A 27 7.73 16.68 0.90
N ASP A 28 6.91 17.66 0.55
CA ASP A 28 5.52 17.67 0.96
C ASP A 28 4.75 16.50 0.30
N ASN A 29 4.16 15.66 1.13
CA ASN A 29 3.36 14.51 0.74
C ASN A 29 1.87 14.67 1.11
N GLN A 30 1.39 15.90 1.33
CA GLN A 30 -0.04 16.15 1.51
C GLN A 30 -0.82 15.84 0.22
N PRO A 31 -1.92 15.06 0.30
CA PRO A 31 -2.77 14.81 -0.84
C PRO A 31 -3.66 16.03 -1.13
N PRO A 32 -3.95 16.32 -2.40
CA PRO A 32 -5.02 17.25 -2.73
C PRO A 32 -6.37 16.71 -2.27
N VAL A 33 -7.30 17.61 -1.95
CA VAL A 33 -8.62 17.28 -1.36
C VAL A 33 -9.41 16.34 -2.27
N GLU A 34 -9.31 16.48 -3.58
CA GLU A 34 -9.92 15.59 -4.57
C GLU A 34 -9.52 14.11 -4.47
N LEU A 35 -8.40 13.79 -3.80
CA LEU A 35 -7.97 12.40 -3.57
C LEU A 35 -8.45 11.82 -2.24
N MET A 36 -9.03 12.62 -1.34
CA MET A 36 -9.55 12.15 -0.04
C MET A 36 -10.53 10.97 -0.17
N PRO A 37 -11.51 10.98 -1.10
CA PRO A 37 -12.40 9.83 -1.28
C PRO A 37 -11.67 8.55 -1.70
N ASN A 38 -10.51 8.65 -2.37
CA ASN A 38 -9.72 7.48 -2.73
C ASN A 38 -9.00 6.92 -1.51
N LEU A 39 -8.48 7.78 -0.65
CA LEU A 39 -7.80 7.41 0.58
C LEU A 39 -8.77 6.76 1.56
N GLU A 40 -9.96 7.32 1.74
CA GLU A 40 -11.04 6.74 2.56
C GLU A 40 -11.44 5.34 2.05
N MET A 41 -11.70 5.20 0.74
CA MET A 41 -12.00 3.90 0.13
C MET A 41 -10.88 2.89 0.34
N THR A 42 -9.63 3.32 0.19
CA THR A 42 -8.45 2.47 0.38
C THR A 42 -8.31 2.05 1.85
N ALA A 43 -8.50 2.97 2.79
CA ALA A 43 -8.50 2.70 4.23
C ALA A 43 -9.61 1.71 4.62
N LEU A 44 -10.82 1.88 4.10
CA LEU A 44 -11.92 0.93 4.31
C LEU A 44 -11.60 -0.48 3.77
N LYS A 45 -10.93 -0.58 2.61
CA LYS A 45 -10.46 -1.87 2.11
C LYS A 45 -9.34 -2.46 2.99
N MET A 46 -8.48 -1.62 3.56
CA MET A 46 -7.46 -2.05 4.52
C MET A 46 -8.08 -2.54 5.84
N GLU A 47 -9.28 -2.10 6.23
CA GLU A 47 -10.02 -2.73 7.35
C GLU A 47 -10.36 -4.19 7.04
N SER A 48 -10.77 -4.50 5.81
CA SER A 48 -10.99 -5.89 5.38
C SER A 48 -9.70 -6.70 5.40
N VAL A 49 -8.57 -6.10 4.98
CA VAL A 49 -7.25 -6.73 5.12
C VAL A 49 -6.92 -6.99 6.59
N ARG A 50 -7.16 -6.02 7.49
CA ARG A 50 -6.92 -6.17 8.93
C ARG A 50 -7.71 -7.35 9.51
N VAL A 51 -8.96 -7.53 9.10
CA VAL A 51 -9.78 -8.71 9.49
C VAL A 51 -9.18 -10.01 8.96
N LEU A 52 -8.80 -10.06 7.67
CA LEU A 52 -8.16 -11.23 7.06
C LEU A 52 -6.85 -11.62 7.77
N LEU A 53 -6.13 -10.64 8.28
CA LEU A 53 -4.89 -10.84 9.05
C LEU A 53 -5.16 -11.03 10.55
N GLY A 54 -6.36 -11.48 10.95
CA GLY A 54 -6.67 -11.84 12.33
C GLY A 54 -6.76 -10.66 13.27
N ASN A 55 -7.25 -9.51 12.78
CA ASN A 55 -7.38 -8.25 13.53
C ASN A 55 -6.06 -7.73 14.11
N LYS A 56 -4.93 -8.10 13.52
CA LYS A 56 -3.60 -7.60 13.92
C LYS A 56 -3.37 -6.19 13.37
N SER A 57 -2.63 -5.38 14.13
CA SER A 57 -2.27 -4.02 13.70
C SER A 57 -1.40 -4.06 12.45
N ILE A 58 -1.85 -3.37 11.41
CA ILE A 58 -1.14 -3.14 10.16
C ILE A 58 -0.34 -1.86 10.30
N ILE A 59 0.92 -1.88 9.89
CA ILE A 59 1.79 -0.71 9.83
C ILE A 59 1.89 -0.29 8.37
N VAL A 60 1.30 0.86 8.04
CA VAL A 60 1.45 1.49 6.74
C VAL A 60 2.83 2.14 6.67
N THR A 61 3.61 1.82 5.63
CA THR A 61 4.93 2.40 5.39
C THR A 61 4.91 3.40 4.23
N SER A 62 3.92 3.30 3.33
CA SER A 62 3.64 4.29 2.29
C SER A 62 2.20 4.15 1.80
N GLY A 63 1.40 5.22 1.86
CA GLY A 63 0.08 5.29 1.24
C GLY A 63 0.09 6.16 -0.01
N TYR A 64 -0.46 7.36 0.07
CA TYR A 64 -0.33 8.38 -0.96
C TYR A 64 1.14 8.73 -1.23
N ARG A 65 1.46 9.01 -2.50
CA ARG A 65 2.73 9.62 -2.90
C ARG A 65 2.46 10.80 -3.83
N SER A 66 2.87 12.00 -3.43
CA SER A 66 2.80 13.18 -4.29
C SER A 66 3.54 12.92 -5.61
N PRO A 67 3.17 13.58 -6.73
CA PRO A 67 3.88 13.40 -7.99
C PRO A 67 5.39 13.65 -7.86
N MET A 68 5.78 14.62 -7.03
CA MET A 68 7.17 14.91 -6.70
C MET A 68 7.83 13.74 -5.97
N LEU A 69 7.22 13.22 -4.91
CA LEU A 69 7.74 12.07 -4.17
C LEU A 69 7.85 10.84 -5.06
N ASN A 70 6.79 10.50 -5.81
CA ASN A 70 6.77 9.34 -6.68
C ASN A 70 7.89 9.41 -7.73
N LYS A 71 8.13 10.59 -8.32
CA LYS A 71 9.26 10.79 -9.23
C LYS A 71 10.61 10.63 -8.53
N ALA A 72 10.77 11.21 -7.34
CA ALA A 72 12.03 11.20 -6.60
C ALA A 72 12.50 9.78 -6.21
N ILE A 73 11.56 8.85 -6.00
CA ILE A 73 11.87 7.45 -5.68
C ILE A 73 11.80 6.50 -6.89
N ASN A 74 11.81 7.03 -8.11
CA ASN A 74 11.67 6.28 -9.37
C ASN A 74 10.39 5.42 -9.44
N GLY A 75 9.31 5.90 -8.82
CA GLY A 75 8.01 5.27 -8.87
C GLY A 75 7.45 5.25 -10.29
N SER A 76 6.75 4.16 -10.63
CA SER A 76 6.13 4.00 -11.95
C SER A 76 5.14 5.14 -12.26
N PRO A 77 5.11 5.67 -13.50
CA PRO A 77 4.09 6.64 -13.93
C PRO A 77 2.66 6.09 -13.81
N ASN A 78 2.50 4.77 -13.90
CA ASN A 78 1.22 4.08 -13.79
C ASN A 78 0.92 3.58 -12.37
N SER A 79 1.68 4.03 -11.37
CA SER A 79 1.48 3.69 -9.97
C SER A 79 0.10 4.12 -9.46
N ALA A 80 -0.47 3.35 -8.53
CA ALA A 80 -1.71 3.69 -7.84
C ALA A 80 -1.48 4.59 -6.60
N HIS A 81 -0.24 4.73 -6.12
CA HIS A 81 0.08 5.60 -4.97
C HIS A 81 -0.27 7.08 -5.22
N PRO A 82 0.08 7.71 -6.36
CA PRO A 82 -0.29 9.11 -6.61
C PRO A 82 -1.78 9.34 -6.77
N LYS A 83 -2.57 8.27 -6.89
CA LYS A 83 -4.03 8.33 -6.94
C LYS A 83 -4.68 8.05 -5.57
N GLY A 84 -3.89 7.80 -4.53
CA GLY A 84 -4.40 7.42 -3.21
C GLY A 84 -5.09 6.05 -3.21
N MET A 85 -4.70 5.15 -4.13
CA MET A 85 -5.32 3.84 -4.33
C MET A 85 -4.36 2.67 -4.10
N ALA A 86 -3.24 2.90 -3.40
CA ALA A 86 -2.30 1.84 -3.03
C ALA A 86 -1.72 2.07 -1.64
N VAL A 87 -1.30 0.97 -1.02
CA VAL A 87 -0.69 0.95 0.31
C VAL A 87 0.46 -0.05 0.30
N ASP A 88 1.62 0.38 0.76
CA ASP A 88 2.70 -0.48 1.18
C ASP A 88 2.61 -0.67 2.69
N PHE A 89 2.68 -1.92 3.15
CA PHE A 89 2.52 -2.21 4.56
C PHE A 89 3.21 -3.50 4.99
N ILE A 90 3.32 -3.63 6.31
CA ILE A 90 3.69 -4.86 7.01
C ILE A 90 2.69 -5.14 8.14
N CYS A 91 2.63 -6.39 8.58
CA CYS A 91 1.83 -6.78 9.75
C CYS A 91 2.65 -7.76 10.61
N PRO A 92 3.63 -7.27 11.40
CA PRO A 92 4.61 -8.13 12.07
C PRO A 92 3.99 -9.13 13.05
N LYS A 93 2.85 -8.78 13.66
CA LYS A 93 2.11 -9.67 14.57
C LYS A 93 1.30 -10.76 13.85
N PHE A 94 1.17 -10.68 12.53
CA PHE A 94 0.55 -11.72 11.71
C PHE A 94 1.60 -12.66 11.14
N GLY A 95 2.64 -12.12 10.49
CA GLY A 95 3.69 -12.91 9.85
C GLY A 95 4.52 -12.10 8.87
N SER A 96 5.36 -12.80 8.11
CA SER A 96 6.16 -12.24 7.02
C SER A 96 5.30 -11.65 5.91
N SER A 97 5.86 -10.73 5.13
CA SER A 97 5.20 -10.17 3.95
C SER A 97 4.78 -11.24 2.94
N LEU A 98 5.54 -12.34 2.82
CA LEU A 98 5.15 -13.47 1.97
C LEU A 98 3.89 -14.18 2.48
N GLU A 99 3.79 -14.42 3.79
CA GLU A 99 2.59 -15.00 4.41
C GLU A 99 1.38 -14.09 4.22
N ILE A 100 1.54 -12.79 4.43
CA ILE A 100 0.49 -11.79 4.19
C ILE A 100 0.02 -11.86 2.72
N CYS A 101 0.95 -11.83 1.75
CA CYS A 101 0.60 -11.95 0.34
C CYS A 101 -0.16 -13.24 0.03
N LYS A 102 0.27 -14.39 0.57
CA LYS A 102 -0.42 -15.67 0.38
C LYS A 102 -1.83 -15.63 0.94
N THR A 103 -2.02 -15.07 2.14
CA THR A 103 -3.35 -14.94 2.76
C THR A 103 -4.27 -14.06 1.93
N ILE A 104 -3.80 -12.92 1.44
CA ILE A 104 -4.59 -12.03 0.59
C ILE A 104 -4.92 -12.70 -0.75
N ALA A 105 -3.95 -13.33 -1.40
CA ALA A 105 -4.12 -14.00 -2.69
C ALA A 105 -5.15 -15.14 -2.64
N ASN A 106 -5.25 -15.84 -1.50
CA ASN A 106 -6.20 -16.94 -1.30
C ASN A 106 -7.56 -16.48 -0.73
N SER A 107 -7.77 -15.17 -0.57
CA SER A 107 -9.02 -14.61 -0.05
C SER A 107 -9.98 -14.18 -1.18
N SER A 108 -11.20 -13.79 -0.80
CA SER A 108 -12.16 -13.15 -1.70
C SER A 108 -11.92 -11.64 -1.90
N LEU A 109 -10.86 -11.07 -1.30
CA LEU A 109 -10.56 -9.64 -1.40
C LEU A 109 -10.33 -9.25 -2.85
N ILE A 110 -11.06 -8.22 -3.30
CA ILE A 110 -10.89 -7.67 -4.64
C ILE A 110 -9.80 -6.59 -4.61
N PHE A 111 -8.67 -6.90 -5.23
CA PHE A 111 -7.55 -5.97 -5.43
C PHE A 111 -7.20 -5.86 -6.91
N ASP A 112 -6.56 -4.75 -7.27
CA ASP A 112 -6.03 -4.54 -8.62
C ASP A 112 -4.65 -5.17 -8.79
N GLN A 113 -3.76 -4.95 -7.82
CA GLN A 113 -2.40 -5.46 -7.84
C GLN A 113 -1.94 -5.80 -6.41
N LEU A 114 -1.38 -7.00 -6.22
CA LEU A 114 -0.73 -7.46 -5.00
C LEU A 114 0.72 -7.79 -5.34
N ILE A 115 1.68 -7.16 -4.66
CA ILE A 115 3.10 -7.39 -4.93
C ILE A 115 3.82 -7.77 -3.63
N TYR A 116 4.54 -8.88 -3.69
CA TYR A 116 5.58 -9.20 -2.72
C TYR A 116 6.86 -8.46 -3.13
N GLU A 117 7.15 -7.36 -2.45
CA GLU A 117 8.13 -6.38 -2.93
C GLU A 117 9.40 -6.38 -2.07
N TYR A 118 10.53 -6.59 -2.73
CA TYR A 118 11.90 -6.71 -2.19
C TYR A 118 12.09 -7.67 -1.02
N GLY A 119 11.10 -8.52 -0.72
CA GLY A 119 11.15 -9.36 0.48
C GLY A 119 10.81 -8.64 1.78
N ARG A 120 10.31 -7.40 1.71
CA ARG A 120 10.28 -6.47 2.85
C ARG A 120 8.88 -6.02 3.22
N TRP A 121 8.04 -5.72 2.24
CA TRP A 121 6.67 -5.27 2.45
C TRP A 121 5.71 -5.89 1.44
N VAL A 122 4.43 -5.65 1.67
CA VAL A 122 3.35 -5.96 0.74
C VAL A 122 2.90 -4.65 0.11
N HIS A 123 2.94 -4.57 -1.22
CA HIS A 123 2.23 -3.53 -1.96
C HIS A 123 0.85 -4.05 -2.32
N LEU A 124 -0.18 -3.27 -2.00
CA LEU A 124 -1.56 -3.57 -2.36
C LEU A 124 -2.20 -2.36 -3.03
N GLY A 125 -2.51 -2.51 -4.32
CA GLY A 125 -3.21 -1.54 -5.14
C GLY A 125 -4.66 -1.93 -5.38
N PHE A 126 -5.54 -0.94 -5.45
CA PHE A 126 -6.96 -1.09 -5.73
C PHE A 126 -7.36 -0.33 -6.99
N SER A 127 -8.50 -0.71 -7.57
CA SER A 127 -9.10 -0.05 -8.72
C SER A 127 -10.55 0.30 -8.42
N LYS A 128 -11.03 1.41 -8.99
CA LYS A 128 -12.46 1.80 -9.01
C LYS A 128 -13.24 1.11 -10.11
N THR A 129 -12.56 0.61 -11.14
CA THR A 129 -13.20 0.05 -12.34
C THR A 129 -12.95 -1.45 -12.38
N LYS A 130 -12.32 -1.95 -13.44
CA LYS A 130 -12.01 -3.37 -13.61
C LYS A 130 -10.66 -3.67 -12.97
N PRO A 131 -10.59 -4.38 -11.83
CA PRO A 131 -9.33 -4.75 -11.22
C PRO A 131 -8.59 -5.77 -12.10
N ARG A 132 -7.29 -5.57 -12.27
CA ARG A 132 -6.43 -6.49 -13.04
C ARG A 132 -6.18 -7.82 -12.31
N LYS A 133 -6.35 -7.84 -10.98
CA LYS A 133 -6.08 -8.98 -10.09
C LYS A 133 -4.65 -9.53 -10.26
N GLN A 134 -3.69 -8.64 -10.47
CA GLN A 134 -2.29 -9.04 -10.68
C GLN A 134 -1.66 -9.45 -9.36
N ILE A 135 -0.94 -10.57 -9.38
CA ILE A 135 -0.08 -11.00 -8.27
C ILE A 135 1.33 -11.04 -8.81
N LEU A 136 2.25 -10.32 -8.16
CA LEU A 136 3.62 -10.15 -8.62
C LEU A 136 4.62 -10.34 -7.47
N THR A 137 5.86 -10.58 -7.85
CA THR A 137 7.04 -10.42 -7.00
C THR A 137 7.97 -9.41 -7.68
N ILE A 138 8.43 -8.40 -6.94
CA ILE A 138 9.41 -7.43 -7.41
C ILE A 138 10.68 -7.54 -6.56
N ASP A 139 11.83 -7.61 -7.21
CA ASP A 139 13.15 -7.48 -6.58
C ASP A 139 14.08 -6.64 -7.47
N LYS A 140 15.37 -6.59 -7.12
CA LYS A 140 16.38 -5.79 -7.86
C LYS A 140 16.53 -6.19 -9.34
N TYR A 141 16.02 -7.35 -9.74
CA TYR A 141 16.05 -7.86 -11.10
C TYR A 141 14.69 -7.72 -11.82
N GLY A 142 13.76 -6.93 -11.25
CA GLY A 142 12.49 -6.59 -11.87
C GLY A 142 11.31 -7.48 -11.45
N ALA A 143 10.15 -7.19 -12.05
CA ALA A 143 8.88 -7.82 -11.74
C ALA A 143 8.74 -9.21 -12.37
N ARG A 144 8.10 -10.13 -11.63
CA ARG A 144 7.74 -11.48 -12.09
C ARG A 144 6.33 -11.82 -11.64
N VAL A 145 5.63 -12.62 -12.45
CA VAL A 145 4.25 -13.06 -12.15
C VAL A 145 4.24 -14.09 -11.02
N GLY A 146 3.30 -13.93 -10.09
CA GLY A 146 3.09 -14.80 -8.94
C GLY A 146 3.96 -14.47 -7.73
N LEU A 147 3.73 -15.19 -6.63
CA LEU A 147 4.52 -15.10 -5.40
C LEU A 147 5.72 -16.04 -5.50
N GLN A 148 6.88 -15.48 -5.81
CA GLN A 148 8.13 -16.20 -6.05
C GLN A 148 9.15 -15.90 -4.94
N LYS A 149 10.20 -16.73 -4.89
CA LYS A 149 11.37 -16.44 -4.05
C LYS A 149 12.04 -15.14 -4.52
N ILE A 150 12.47 -14.31 -3.57
CA ILE A 150 13.29 -13.13 -3.84
C ILE A 150 14.68 -13.58 -4.29
N ARG A 151 15.15 -12.99 -5.39
CA ARG A 151 16.51 -13.19 -5.89
C ARG A 151 17.41 -12.16 -5.21
N LEU A 152 18.39 -12.65 -4.47
CA LEU A 152 19.34 -11.84 -3.71
C LEU A 152 20.43 -11.23 -4.58
#